data_AF-A0AAN0LH79-F1
#
_entry.id   AF-A0AAN0LH79-F1
#
_cell.length_a   1.000
_cell.length_b   1.000
_cell.length_c   1.000
_cell.angle_alpha   90.00
_cell.angle_beta   90.00
_cell.angle_gamma   90.00
#
_symmetry.space_group_name_H-M   'P 1'
#
loop_
_entity.id
_entity.type
_entity.pdbx_description
1 polymer ?
#
loop_
_entity_poly.entity_id
_entity_poly.type
_entity_poly.pdbx_seq_one_letter_code
_entity_poly.pdbx_strand_id
1 'polypeptide(L)'
;MKHTLFSRLLRDRGGNFGVMTAAMLPVLLGVAGMAIDVTNAMQEKNRLQALADSATLAAASAMADTGEMSEAEAETMATGYFLGQELENEKGKGASDPEIEAIRKALEEAMQVSATTTASSNTAASYEVRMKLNYDLPLNGLTGVLGFKTMKIAVESYARSGREGNALSMYLALDESGSMKEDTTTVNPAAPTKQVRKSREEEYNCGTKNYPITCKRTVYYYEAVPNYLTKMASLKAAAAAMFAELDKADPNKELIRVGGDSYTHETKTEQKIQWGTTDIAAYVKKLPEPPSGGTDASGAMTNALNALKKANATEKTAHDGKGNTNFDRYIVLMTDGEMTGNSSSWNSTIDKKVRALCDQAKADGLTDAEKADGISEEEKARGIKIYAIAFMAPERGKALLNYCASGEDYYYEPSNMTQLVQSFGEIARKAAKTGTRLTN
;
A
#
# COMPACT_ATOMS: atom_id res chain seq x y z
N MET A 1 94.16 -18.76 -13.85
CA MET A 1 92.83 -18.77 -14.49
C MET A 1 91.80 -19.15 -13.43
N LYS A 2 90.98 -18.20 -12.97
CA LYS A 2 89.93 -18.48 -11.97
C LYS A 2 88.76 -19.13 -12.68
N HIS A 3 88.70 -20.46 -12.67
CA HIS A 3 87.49 -21.18 -13.08
C HIS A 3 86.41 -20.90 -12.04
N THR A 4 85.47 -20.03 -12.39
CA THR A 4 84.30 -19.71 -11.56
C THR A 4 83.50 -20.98 -11.32
N LEU A 5 83.05 -21.20 -10.08
CA LEU A 5 82.16 -22.32 -9.70
C LEU A 5 80.96 -22.47 -10.64
N PHE A 6 80.48 -21.35 -11.19
CA PHE A 6 79.43 -21.27 -12.22
C PHE A 6 79.74 -22.06 -13.49
N SER A 7 81.00 -22.08 -13.94
CA SER A 7 81.42 -22.84 -15.12
C SER A 7 81.42 -24.36 -14.88
N ARG A 8 81.62 -24.81 -13.64
CA ARG A 8 81.51 -26.24 -13.29
C ARG A 8 80.05 -26.66 -13.15
N LEU A 9 79.19 -25.80 -12.60
CA LEU A 9 77.75 -26.06 -12.50
C LEU A 9 77.07 -26.20 -13.88
N LEU A 10 77.43 -25.31 -14.83
CA LEU A 10 76.93 -25.35 -16.21
C LEU A 10 77.39 -26.58 -17.02
N ARG A 11 78.42 -27.30 -16.55
CA ARG A 11 79.01 -28.46 -17.24
C ARG A 11 78.70 -29.80 -16.57
N ASP A 12 77.99 -29.78 -15.44
CA ASP A 12 77.64 -30.98 -14.71
C ASP A 12 76.51 -31.74 -15.42
N ARG A 13 76.75 -33.00 -15.76
CA ARG A 13 75.79 -33.91 -16.42
C ARG A 13 75.23 -34.97 -15.45
N GLY A 14 75.58 -34.91 -14.16
CA GLY A 14 75.19 -35.91 -13.16
C GLY A 14 73.75 -35.79 -12.65
N GLY A 15 73.02 -34.71 -12.98
CA GLY A 15 71.69 -34.44 -12.44
C GLY A 15 70.58 -34.53 -13.50
N ASN A 16 69.68 -35.51 -13.36
CA ASN A 16 68.39 -35.56 -14.08
C ASN A 16 67.45 -34.39 -13.71
N PHE A 17 67.86 -33.53 -12.77
CA PHE A 17 67.09 -32.38 -12.30
C PHE A 17 66.80 -31.39 -13.43
N GLY A 18 67.80 -31.03 -14.24
CA GLY A 18 67.60 -30.07 -15.35
C GLY A 18 66.59 -30.55 -16.39
N VAL A 19 66.61 -31.86 -16.70
CA VAL A 19 65.69 -32.47 -17.68
C VAL A 19 64.29 -32.62 -17.09
N MET A 20 64.16 -33.06 -15.83
CA MET A 20 62.86 -33.13 -15.13
C MET A 20 62.23 -31.75 -14.95
N THR A 21 63.01 -30.73 -14.54
CA THR A 21 62.53 -29.35 -14.41
C THR A 21 62.15 -28.77 -15.76
N ALA A 22 62.93 -28.98 -16.82
CA ALA A 22 62.59 -28.51 -18.16
C ALA A 22 61.30 -29.14 -18.70
N ALA A 23 61.02 -30.40 -18.36
CA ALA A 23 59.78 -31.07 -18.74
C ALA A 23 58.57 -30.65 -17.89
N MET A 24 58.76 -30.41 -16.58
CA MET A 24 57.67 -30.05 -15.66
C MET A 24 57.32 -28.56 -15.68
N LEU A 25 58.28 -27.68 -16.00
CA LEU A 25 58.09 -26.22 -15.95
C LEU A 25 56.92 -25.75 -16.84
N PRO A 26 56.77 -26.20 -18.11
CA PRO A 26 55.61 -25.84 -18.93
C PRO A 26 54.28 -26.32 -18.34
N VAL A 27 54.27 -27.50 -17.70
CA VAL A 27 53.07 -28.07 -17.08
C VAL A 27 52.66 -27.27 -15.85
N LEU A 28 53.62 -26.90 -14.98
CA LEU A 28 53.35 -26.10 -13.79
C LEU A 28 52.88 -24.68 -14.13
N LEU A 29 53.52 -24.04 -15.12
CA LEU A 29 53.08 -22.74 -15.61
C LEU A 29 51.69 -22.81 -16.25
N GLY A 30 51.42 -23.89 -17.00
CA GLY A 30 50.11 -24.15 -17.58
C GLY A 30 49.00 -24.28 -16.54
N VAL A 31 49.25 -25.05 -15.47
CA VAL A 31 48.30 -25.21 -14.35
C VAL A 31 48.10 -23.90 -13.60
N ALA A 32 49.16 -23.13 -13.35
CA ALA A 32 49.07 -21.83 -12.70
C ALA A 32 48.27 -20.82 -13.55
N GLY A 33 48.48 -20.80 -14.87
CA GLY A 33 47.73 -19.95 -15.81
C GLY A 33 46.23 -20.26 -15.81
N MET A 34 45.88 -21.56 -15.88
CA MET A 34 44.49 -22.00 -15.79
C MET A 34 43.84 -21.65 -14.44
N ALA A 35 44.58 -21.77 -13.33
CA ALA A 35 44.04 -21.45 -12.00
C ALA A 35 43.68 -19.96 -11.86
N ILE A 36 44.51 -19.06 -12.41
CA ILE A 36 44.24 -17.62 -12.43
C ILE A 36 43.00 -17.33 -13.30
N ASP A 37 42.92 -17.94 -14.49
CA ASP A 37 41.80 -17.69 -15.39
C ASP A 37 40.47 -18.23 -14.87
N VAL A 38 40.46 -19.40 -14.24
CA VAL A 38 39.24 -19.92 -13.58
C VAL A 38 38.80 -18.97 -12.48
N THR A 39 39.74 -18.44 -11.69
CA THR A 39 39.43 -17.47 -10.63
C THR A 39 38.84 -16.19 -11.21
N ASN A 40 39.47 -15.62 -12.24
CA ASN A 40 38.99 -14.42 -12.91
C ASN A 40 37.62 -14.63 -13.54
N ALA A 41 37.41 -15.76 -14.20
CA ALA A 41 36.13 -16.07 -14.81
C ALA A 41 35.01 -16.31 -13.80
N MET A 42 35.32 -16.89 -12.65
CA MET A 42 34.34 -17.03 -11.56
C MET A 42 33.97 -15.66 -10.98
N GLN A 43 34.94 -14.77 -10.80
CA GLN A 43 34.68 -13.39 -10.35
C GLN A 43 33.82 -12.64 -11.37
N GLU A 44 34.17 -12.73 -12.66
CA GLU A 44 33.44 -12.06 -13.72
C GLU A 44 32.03 -12.63 -13.89
N LYS A 45 31.87 -13.96 -13.82
CA LYS A 45 30.55 -14.61 -13.81
C LYS A 45 29.67 -14.08 -12.68
N ASN A 46 30.19 -14.01 -11.46
CA ASN A 46 29.42 -13.52 -10.31
C ASN A 46 29.02 -12.06 -10.48
N ARG A 47 29.90 -11.23 -11.06
CA ARG A 47 29.61 -9.83 -11.35
C ARG A 47 28.52 -9.68 -12.41
N LEU A 48 28.65 -10.39 -13.53
CA LEU A 48 27.67 -10.37 -14.62
C LEU A 48 26.31 -10.92 -14.15
N GLN A 49 26.29 -11.91 -13.25
CA GLN A 49 25.07 -12.39 -12.61
C GLN A 49 24.40 -11.32 -11.76
N ALA A 50 25.16 -10.63 -10.89
CA ALA A 50 24.61 -9.56 -10.05
C ALA A 50 24.08 -8.38 -10.89
N LEU A 51 24.78 -8.02 -11.97
CA LEU A 51 24.32 -7.02 -12.93
C LEU A 51 23.03 -7.48 -13.62
N ALA A 52 22.99 -8.73 -14.06
CA ALA A 52 21.81 -9.29 -14.72
C ALA A 52 20.59 -9.27 -13.80
N ASP A 53 20.74 -9.66 -12.53
CA ASP A 53 19.68 -9.65 -11.52
C ASP A 53 19.18 -8.23 -11.22
N SER A 54 20.08 -7.23 -11.19
CA SER A 54 19.67 -5.84 -10.98
C SER A 54 18.91 -5.25 -12.18
N ALA A 55 19.30 -5.62 -13.40
CA ALA A 55 18.70 -5.14 -14.63
C ALA A 55 17.32 -5.78 -14.90
N THR A 56 17.18 -7.10 -14.68
CA THR A 56 15.87 -7.78 -14.76
C THR A 56 14.92 -7.25 -13.69
N LEU A 57 15.39 -7.01 -12.47
CA LEU A 57 14.61 -6.43 -11.39
C LEU A 57 14.15 -4.99 -11.69
N ALA A 58 15.05 -4.14 -12.21
CA ALA A 58 14.72 -2.78 -12.59
C ALA A 58 13.63 -2.74 -13.67
N ALA A 59 13.79 -3.54 -14.74
CA ALA A 59 12.80 -3.62 -15.81
C ALA A 59 11.46 -4.21 -15.33
N ALA A 60 11.47 -5.24 -14.48
CA ALA A 60 10.26 -5.79 -13.89
C ALA A 60 9.54 -4.75 -13.01
N SER A 61 10.26 -4.03 -12.15
CA SER A 61 9.67 -2.97 -11.32
C SER A 61 9.05 -1.85 -12.15
N ALA A 62 9.71 -1.41 -13.23
CA ALA A 62 9.19 -0.37 -14.10
C ALA A 62 7.91 -0.81 -14.86
N MET A 63 7.80 -2.10 -15.23
CA MET A 63 6.57 -2.64 -15.82
C MET A 63 5.41 -2.60 -14.83
N ALA A 64 5.67 -2.94 -13.57
CA ALA A 64 4.64 -2.96 -12.54
C ALA A 64 4.18 -1.56 -12.10
N ASP A 65 5.10 -0.58 -12.02
CA ASP A 65 4.80 0.79 -11.59
C ASP A 65 4.02 1.58 -12.64
N THR A 66 4.38 1.45 -13.91
CA THR A 66 3.74 2.21 -15.00
C THR A 66 2.46 1.55 -15.51
N GLY A 67 2.37 0.22 -15.46
CA GLY A 67 1.21 -0.56 -15.92
C GLY A 67 0.93 -0.52 -17.43
N GLU A 68 1.57 0.39 -18.17
CA GLU A 68 1.42 0.61 -19.61
C GLU A 68 2.70 0.33 -20.41
N MET A 69 3.83 0.06 -19.74
CA MET A 69 5.09 -0.25 -20.43
C MET A 69 4.96 -1.56 -21.21
N SER A 70 5.29 -1.50 -22.50
CA SER A 70 5.26 -2.65 -23.39
C SER A 70 6.41 -3.61 -23.12
N GLU A 71 6.27 -4.88 -23.53
CA GLU A 71 7.32 -5.89 -23.42
C GLU A 71 8.62 -5.45 -24.11
N ALA A 72 8.52 -4.80 -25.27
CA ALA A 72 9.68 -4.28 -26.01
C ALA A 72 10.40 -3.12 -25.27
N GLU A 73 9.65 -2.26 -24.58
CA GLU A 73 10.24 -1.19 -23.76
C GLU A 73 10.94 -1.77 -22.52
N ALA A 74 10.36 -2.80 -21.90
CA ALA A 74 10.97 -3.52 -20.78
C ALA A 74 12.28 -4.22 -21.18
N GLU A 75 12.31 -4.86 -22.35
CA GLU A 75 13.51 -5.47 -22.93
C GLU A 75 14.61 -4.43 -23.20
N THR A 76 14.22 -3.29 -23.77
CA THR A 76 15.12 -2.16 -24.04
C THR A 76 15.68 -1.59 -22.74
N MET A 77 14.86 -1.47 -21.70
CA MET A 77 15.28 -0.97 -20.39
C MET A 77 16.26 -1.93 -19.70
N ALA A 78 15.96 -3.23 -19.65
CA ALA A 78 16.85 -4.23 -19.07
C ALA A 78 18.21 -4.26 -19.81
N THR A 79 18.16 -4.25 -21.15
CA THR A 79 19.34 -4.19 -22.02
C THR A 79 20.17 -2.94 -21.77
N GLY A 80 19.53 -1.77 -21.76
CA GLY A 80 20.19 -0.48 -21.55
C GLY A 80 20.80 -0.35 -20.15
N TYR A 81 20.12 -0.86 -19.12
CA TYR A 81 20.64 -0.85 -17.75
C TYR A 81 21.88 -1.73 -17.63
N PHE A 82 21.83 -2.97 -18.17
CA PHE A 82 22.95 -3.90 -18.16
C PHE A 82 24.16 -3.34 -18.92
N LEU A 83 23.97 -2.91 -20.17
CA LEU A 83 25.03 -2.34 -21.00
C LEU A 83 25.58 -1.04 -20.42
N GLY A 84 24.72 -0.19 -19.86
CA GLY A 84 25.14 1.07 -19.22
C GLY A 84 26.16 0.84 -18.12
N GLN A 85 25.85 -0.06 -17.17
CA GLN A 85 26.77 -0.38 -16.07
C GLN A 85 28.04 -1.09 -16.54
N GLU A 86 27.93 -1.98 -17.53
CA GLU A 86 29.07 -2.74 -18.03
C GLU A 86 30.07 -1.85 -18.78
N LEU A 87 29.58 -0.99 -19.66
CA LEU A 87 30.43 -0.08 -20.44
C LEU A 87 31.05 1.00 -19.55
N GLU A 88 30.37 1.42 -18.47
CA GLU A 88 30.93 2.32 -17.48
C GLU A 88 32.09 1.67 -16.70
N ASN A 89 31.97 0.38 -16.36
CA ASN A 89 33.06 -0.37 -15.74
C ASN A 89 34.28 -0.50 -16.69
N GLU A 90 34.06 -0.81 -17.97
CA GLU A 90 35.14 -0.91 -18.95
C GLU A 90 35.83 0.45 -19.21
N LYS A 91 35.08 1.55 -19.20
CA LYS A 91 35.67 2.90 -19.19
C LYS A 91 36.51 3.15 -17.94
N GLY A 92 36.05 2.70 -16.78
CA GLY A 92 36.81 2.75 -15.52
C GLY A 92 38.14 1.97 -15.56
N LYS A 93 38.23 0.93 -16.40
CA LYS A 93 39.45 0.15 -16.65
C LYS A 93 40.37 0.77 -17.71
N GLY A 94 39.98 1.90 -18.32
CA GLY A 94 40.78 2.65 -19.29
C GLY A 94 40.60 2.24 -20.75
N ALA A 95 39.51 1.54 -21.10
CA ALA A 95 39.20 1.21 -22.48
C ALA A 95 38.89 2.48 -23.31
N SER A 96 39.37 2.50 -24.55
CA SER A 96 39.13 3.59 -25.50
C SER A 96 37.71 3.53 -26.09
N ASP A 97 37.20 4.67 -26.58
CA ASP A 97 35.86 4.74 -27.21
C ASP A 97 35.60 3.67 -28.30
N PRO A 98 36.54 3.34 -29.22
CA PRO A 98 36.32 2.27 -30.19
C PRO A 98 36.30 0.86 -29.57
N GLU A 99 37.00 0.63 -28.45
CA GLU A 99 36.96 -0.64 -27.73
C GLU A 99 35.63 -0.82 -27.00
N ILE A 100 35.12 0.26 -26.38
CA ILE A 100 33.79 0.28 -25.75
C ILE A 100 32.69 -0.04 -26.76
N GLU A 101 32.77 0.49 -27.98
CA GLU A 101 31.79 0.19 -29.04
C GLU A 101 31.83 -1.28 -29.48
N ALA A 102 33.04 -1.85 -29.60
CA ALA A 102 33.20 -3.26 -29.93
C ALA A 102 32.65 -4.17 -28.82
N ILE A 103 32.88 -3.81 -27.54
CA ILE A 103 32.36 -4.54 -26.38
C ILE A 103 30.83 -4.46 -26.33
N ARG A 104 30.24 -3.28 -26.57
CA ARG A 104 28.78 -3.11 -26.64
C ARG A 104 28.17 -4.08 -27.66
N LYS A 105 28.69 -4.07 -28.89
CA LYS A 105 28.18 -4.91 -29.97
C LYS A 105 28.29 -6.40 -29.64
N ALA A 106 29.43 -6.83 -29.06
CA ALA A 106 29.63 -8.21 -28.66
C ALA A 106 28.65 -8.66 -27.56
N LEU A 107 28.36 -7.78 -26.59
CA LEU A 107 27.40 -8.06 -25.52
C LEU A 107 25.96 -8.08 -26.05
N GLU A 108 25.59 -7.17 -26.94
CA GLU A 108 24.28 -7.17 -27.60
C GLU A 108 24.03 -8.45 -28.39
N GLU A 109 25.03 -8.96 -29.13
CA GLU A 109 24.92 -10.22 -29.88
C GLU A 109 24.88 -11.47 -28.96
N ALA A 110 25.53 -11.39 -27.80
CA ALA A 110 25.62 -12.47 -26.81
C ALA A 110 24.42 -12.55 -25.85
N MET A 111 23.62 -11.48 -25.80
CA MET A 111 22.53 -11.31 -24.84
C MET A 111 21.18 -11.58 -25.47
N GLN A 112 20.32 -12.27 -24.72
CA GLN A 112 18.92 -12.49 -25.05
C GLN A 112 18.08 -12.03 -23.86
N VAL A 113 17.26 -11.01 -24.07
CA VAL A 113 16.29 -10.54 -23.09
C VAL A 113 14.90 -10.86 -23.61
N SER A 114 14.04 -11.36 -22.73
CA SER A 114 12.62 -11.58 -23.05
C SER A 114 11.77 -11.04 -21.90
N ALA A 115 10.87 -10.12 -22.20
CA ALA A 115 9.82 -9.71 -21.27
C ALA A 115 8.51 -10.42 -21.65
N THR A 116 7.77 -10.92 -20.67
CA THR A 116 6.50 -11.60 -20.91
C THR A 116 5.46 -11.18 -19.88
N THR A 117 4.26 -10.88 -20.37
CA THR A 117 3.08 -10.66 -19.53
C THR A 117 2.33 -11.98 -19.36
N THR A 118 2.45 -12.62 -18.20
CA THR A 118 1.96 -14.00 -17.98
C THR A 118 0.50 -14.07 -17.58
N ALA A 119 -0.03 -13.02 -16.95
CA ALA A 119 -1.44 -12.85 -16.66
C ALA A 119 -1.79 -11.41 -16.98
N SER A 120 -2.79 -11.20 -17.83
CA SER A 120 -3.35 -9.89 -18.13
C SER A 120 -4.83 -9.95 -17.78
N SER A 121 -5.15 -9.57 -16.54
CA SER A 121 -6.41 -8.88 -16.31
C SER A 121 -6.08 -7.40 -16.18
N ASN A 122 -7.04 -6.52 -16.46
CA ASN A 122 -6.88 -5.06 -16.33
C ASN A 122 -6.48 -4.59 -14.90
N THR A 123 -6.37 -5.51 -13.94
CA THR A 123 -6.18 -5.26 -12.51
C THR A 123 -5.14 -6.19 -11.85
N ALA A 124 -4.67 -7.23 -12.54
CA ALA A 124 -3.58 -8.10 -12.11
C ALA A 124 -2.70 -8.49 -13.31
N ALA A 125 -1.63 -7.71 -13.50
CA ALA A 125 -0.61 -8.01 -14.50
C ALA A 125 0.61 -8.62 -13.81
N SER A 126 0.91 -9.88 -14.14
CA SER A 126 2.18 -10.52 -13.76
C SER A 126 3.15 -10.35 -14.92
N TYR A 127 4.22 -9.61 -14.67
CA TYR A 127 5.29 -9.42 -15.62
C TYR A 127 6.50 -10.25 -15.22
N GLU A 128 7.12 -10.87 -16.20
CA GLU A 128 8.35 -11.63 -16.05
C GLU A 128 9.39 -11.07 -17.02
N VAL A 129 10.56 -10.71 -16.51
CA VAL A 129 11.73 -10.37 -17.34
C VAL A 129 12.75 -11.47 -17.17
N ARG A 130 13.21 -12.07 -18.27
CA ARG A 130 14.36 -12.96 -18.28
C ARG A 130 15.48 -12.37 -19.10
N MET A 131 16.70 -12.60 -18.63
CA MET A 131 17.91 -12.27 -19.36
C MET A 131 18.86 -13.44 -19.35
N LYS A 132 19.37 -13.79 -20.53
CA LYS A 132 20.42 -14.77 -20.73
C LYS A 132 21.61 -14.10 -21.42
N LEU A 133 22.81 -14.33 -20.91
CA LEU A 133 24.06 -13.87 -21.51
C LEU A 133 24.97 -15.06 -21.73
N ASN A 134 25.46 -15.22 -22.96
CA ASN A 134 26.48 -16.21 -23.32
C ASN A 134 27.72 -15.51 -23.87
N TYR A 135 28.65 -15.16 -23.00
CA TYR A 135 29.82 -14.35 -23.33
C TYR A 135 31.11 -15.17 -23.34
N ASP A 136 31.95 -14.98 -24.35
CA ASP A 136 33.28 -15.60 -24.47
C ASP A 136 34.33 -14.71 -23.78
N LEU A 137 34.71 -15.06 -22.55
CA LEU A 137 35.73 -14.32 -21.81
C LEU A 137 37.14 -14.65 -22.37
N PRO A 138 37.94 -13.65 -22.77
CA PRO A 138 39.32 -13.88 -23.19
C PRO A 138 40.18 -14.34 -22.01
N LEU A 139 40.99 -15.39 -22.25
CA LEU A 139 41.90 -15.97 -21.27
C LEU A 139 43.27 -15.30 -21.28
N ASN A 140 44.05 -15.45 -20.21
CA ASN A 140 45.38 -14.87 -20.15
C ASN A 140 46.35 -15.53 -21.15
N GLY A 141 47.43 -14.84 -21.49
CA GLY A 141 48.41 -15.29 -22.48
C GLY A 141 49.12 -16.60 -22.10
N LEU A 142 49.21 -16.94 -20.81
CA LEU A 142 49.84 -18.17 -20.32
C LEU A 142 48.98 -19.39 -20.66
N THR A 143 47.66 -19.23 -20.60
CA THR A 143 46.65 -20.25 -20.95
C THR A 143 46.44 -20.32 -22.46
N GLY A 144 46.59 -19.19 -23.16
CA GLY A 144 46.62 -19.12 -24.62
C GLY A 144 47.74 -19.94 -25.25
N VAL A 145 48.90 -20.08 -24.58
CA VAL A 145 50.02 -20.94 -25.02
C VAL A 145 49.63 -22.42 -25.03
N LEU A 146 48.68 -22.83 -24.19
CA LEU A 146 48.12 -24.19 -24.17
C LEU A 146 46.99 -24.41 -25.19
N GLY A 147 46.65 -23.40 -26.00
CA GLY A 147 45.62 -23.47 -27.04
C GLY A 147 44.23 -23.02 -26.59
N PHE A 148 44.03 -22.66 -25.33
CA PHE A 148 42.76 -22.13 -24.82
C PHE A 148 42.76 -20.60 -24.88
N LYS A 149 41.99 -20.04 -25.82
CA LYS A 149 41.94 -18.58 -26.03
C LYS A 149 40.77 -17.89 -25.34
N THR A 150 39.66 -18.60 -25.15
CA THR A 150 38.43 -18.07 -24.54
C THR A 150 37.78 -19.12 -23.65
N MET A 151 36.95 -18.67 -22.71
CA MET A 151 36.09 -19.52 -21.90
C MET A 151 34.66 -18.96 -21.89
N LYS A 152 33.68 -19.84 -22.15
CA LYS A 152 32.26 -19.48 -22.15
C LYS A 152 31.75 -19.25 -20.74
N ILE A 153 31.15 -18.08 -20.53
CA ILE A 153 30.40 -17.73 -19.32
C ILE A 153 28.93 -17.62 -19.71
N ALA A 154 28.10 -18.40 -19.02
CA ALA A 154 26.64 -18.34 -19.12
C ALA A 154 26.07 -17.77 -17.83
N VAL A 155 25.24 -16.73 -17.98
CA VAL A 155 24.48 -16.07 -16.92
C VAL A 155 23.01 -16.11 -17.30
N GLU A 156 22.16 -16.50 -16.36
CA GLU A 156 20.71 -16.50 -16.53
C GLU A 156 20.08 -15.85 -15.30
N SER A 157 19.24 -14.85 -15.54
CA SER A 157 18.52 -14.12 -14.51
C SER A 157 17.04 -14.01 -14.88
N TYR A 158 16.18 -14.04 -13.87
CA TYR A 158 14.75 -13.82 -14.02
C TYR A 158 14.23 -12.99 -12.86
N ALA A 159 13.32 -12.06 -13.14
CA ALA A 159 12.61 -11.28 -12.13
C ALA A 159 11.12 -11.29 -12.45
N ARG A 160 10.30 -11.38 -11.40
CA ARG A 160 8.84 -11.29 -11.50
C ARG A 160 8.31 -10.12 -10.69
N SER A 161 7.42 -9.37 -11.32
CA SER A 161 6.70 -8.27 -10.70
C SER A 161 5.21 -8.41 -10.95
N GLY A 162 4.41 -8.31 -9.89
CA GLY A 162 2.96 -8.33 -9.99
C GLY A 162 2.37 -6.98 -9.64
N ARG A 163 1.45 -6.46 -10.48
CA ARG A 163 0.46 -5.49 -10.05
C ARG A 163 -0.61 -6.26 -9.29
N GLU A 164 -0.41 -6.52 -8.01
CA GLU A 164 -1.52 -6.97 -7.16
C GLU A 164 -2.36 -5.70 -6.94
N GLY A 165 -3.42 -5.48 -7.75
CA GLY A 165 -4.45 -4.52 -7.38
C GLY A 165 -4.82 -4.81 -5.92
N ASN A 166 -4.65 -3.86 -5.01
CA ASN A 166 -4.94 -4.07 -3.59
C ASN A 166 -6.46 -4.23 -3.43
N ALA A 167 -6.93 -5.43 -3.75
CA ALA A 167 -8.29 -5.82 -3.51
C ALA A 167 -8.56 -5.60 -2.03
N LEU A 168 -9.73 -5.08 -1.72
CA LEU A 168 -10.06 -4.76 -0.34
C LEU A 168 -11.53 -4.98 -0.06
N SER A 169 -11.79 -5.30 1.19
CA SER A 169 -13.14 -5.31 1.76
C SER A 169 -13.20 -4.23 2.84
N MET A 170 -14.17 -3.35 2.71
CA MET A 170 -14.35 -2.22 3.62
C MET A 170 -15.75 -2.23 4.23
N TYR A 171 -15.83 -1.99 5.54
CA TYR A 171 -17.11 -1.90 6.25
C TYR A 171 -17.21 -0.60 7.02
N LEU A 172 -18.28 0.17 6.76
CA LEU A 172 -18.53 1.44 7.43
C LEU A 172 -19.48 1.22 8.62
N ALA A 173 -19.04 1.59 9.82
CA ALA A 173 -19.87 1.66 11.02
C ALA A 173 -20.16 3.14 11.34
N LEU A 174 -21.36 3.60 10.99
CA LEU A 174 -21.71 5.01 10.95
C LEU A 174 -22.68 5.42 12.08
N ASP A 175 -22.28 6.40 12.87
CA ASP A 175 -23.13 6.95 13.92
C ASP A 175 -24.28 7.79 13.34
N GLU A 176 -25.51 7.44 13.71
CA GLU A 176 -26.73 8.21 13.43
C GLU A 176 -27.52 8.56 14.70
N SER A 177 -26.82 8.65 15.84
CA SER A 177 -27.37 9.07 17.13
C SER A 177 -27.83 10.54 17.12
N GLY A 178 -28.60 10.91 18.14
CA GLY A 178 -29.20 12.24 18.25
C GLY A 178 -28.20 13.39 18.32
N SER A 179 -26.96 13.16 18.78
CA SER A 179 -25.88 14.16 18.77
C SER A 179 -25.49 14.57 17.34
N MET A 180 -25.65 13.67 16.36
CA MET A 180 -25.38 13.95 14.95
C MET A 180 -26.35 14.95 14.31
N LYS A 181 -27.41 15.36 15.03
CA LYS A 181 -28.35 16.41 14.61
C LYS A 181 -27.75 17.81 14.78
N GLU A 182 -26.72 17.97 15.60
CA GLU A 182 -26.16 19.27 15.95
C GLU A 182 -25.59 20.01 14.73
N ASP A 183 -25.74 21.33 14.73
CA ASP A 183 -25.17 22.22 13.74
C ASP A 183 -23.62 22.20 13.85
N THR A 184 -22.94 22.10 12.71
CA THR A 184 -21.48 22.30 12.62
C THR A 184 -21.13 23.78 12.56
N THR A 185 -19.85 24.12 12.42
CA THR A 185 -19.41 25.50 12.17
C THR A 185 -19.51 25.93 10.70
N THR A 186 -19.88 25.02 9.79
CA THR A 186 -19.89 25.28 8.34
C THR A 186 -21.27 25.73 7.88
N VAL A 187 -21.35 26.94 7.29
CA VAL A 187 -22.60 27.46 6.70
C VAL A 187 -22.97 26.65 5.45
N ASN A 188 -24.24 26.28 5.33
CA ASN A 188 -24.76 25.58 4.16
C ASN A 188 -24.70 26.48 2.91
N PRO A 189 -23.87 26.17 1.91
CA PRO A 189 -23.72 27.03 0.73
C PRO A 189 -24.97 27.03 -0.17
N ALA A 190 -25.79 25.97 -0.16
CA ALA A 190 -27.00 25.88 -0.96
C ALA A 190 -28.17 26.67 -0.36
N ALA A 191 -28.16 26.88 0.96
CA ALA A 191 -29.17 27.65 1.68
C ALA A 191 -28.54 28.31 2.91
N PRO A 192 -27.83 29.44 2.77
CA PRO A 192 -26.98 30.00 3.81
C PRO A 192 -27.74 30.63 4.99
N THR A 193 -29.04 30.89 4.85
CA THR A 193 -29.89 31.43 5.91
C THR A 193 -31.12 30.58 6.13
N LYS A 194 -31.58 30.47 7.40
CA LYS A 194 -32.84 29.83 7.79
C LYS A 194 -33.68 30.81 8.61
N GLN A 195 -35.00 30.72 8.47
CA GLN A 195 -35.94 31.53 9.25
C GLN A 195 -36.23 30.83 10.58
N VAL A 196 -35.92 31.48 11.71
CA VAL A 196 -36.27 30.98 13.04
C VAL A 196 -37.40 31.79 13.63
N ARG A 197 -38.37 31.11 14.24
CA ARG A 197 -39.46 31.77 14.96
C ARG A 197 -38.95 32.21 16.33
N LYS A 198 -38.90 33.51 16.56
CA LYS A 198 -38.61 34.12 17.87
C LYS A 198 -39.86 34.75 18.46
N SER A 199 -39.83 34.97 19.77
CA SER A 199 -40.87 35.69 20.50
C SER A 199 -40.26 36.88 21.22
N ARG A 200 -40.98 38.00 21.23
CA ARG A 200 -40.69 39.14 22.12
C ARG A 200 -41.97 39.56 22.84
N GLU A 201 -41.82 40.10 24.04
CA GLU A 201 -42.90 40.83 24.68
C GLU A 201 -42.97 42.24 24.10
N GLU A 202 -44.17 42.67 23.73
CA GLU A 202 -44.43 44.06 23.39
C GLU A 202 -45.53 44.63 24.26
N GLU A 203 -45.36 45.90 24.61
CA GLU A 203 -46.34 46.67 25.35
C GLU A 203 -47.34 47.31 24.37
N TYR A 204 -48.62 47.23 24.70
CA TYR A 204 -49.69 47.88 23.94
C TYR A 204 -50.71 48.51 24.89
N ASN A 205 -51.35 49.58 24.42
CA ASN A 205 -52.40 50.23 25.19
C ASN A 205 -53.68 49.38 25.13
N CYS A 206 -54.15 48.95 26.29
CA CYS A 206 -55.39 48.20 26.48
C CYS A 206 -56.40 48.97 27.34
N GLY A 207 -56.08 50.20 27.74
CA GLY A 207 -56.96 51.09 28.49
C GLY A 207 -57.90 51.91 27.60
N THR A 208 -58.73 52.72 28.25
CA THR A 208 -59.60 53.67 27.56
C THR A 208 -59.03 55.08 27.65
N LYS A 209 -59.56 56.03 26.86
CA LYS A 209 -59.07 57.41 26.80
C LYS A 209 -59.02 58.12 28.18
N ASN A 210 -59.89 57.74 29.11
CA ASN A 210 -59.97 58.31 30.46
C ASN A 210 -59.25 57.46 31.53
N TYR A 211 -58.79 56.25 31.17
CA TYR A 211 -58.06 55.32 32.05
C TYR A 211 -57.02 54.54 31.22
N PRO A 212 -55.82 55.11 30.98
CA PRO A 212 -54.79 54.44 30.22
C PRO A 212 -54.23 53.25 31.00
N ILE A 213 -54.16 52.09 30.36
CA ILE A 213 -53.59 50.85 30.90
C ILE A 213 -52.64 50.30 29.85
N THR A 214 -51.43 49.95 30.26
CA THR A 214 -50.45 49.27 29.42
C THR A 214 -50.50 47.77 29.70
N CYS A 215 -50.81 46.97 28.68
CA CYS A 215 -50.77 45.52 28.72
C CYS A 215 -49.54 45.00 27.97
N LYS A 216 -49.10 43.79 28.33
CA LYS A 216 -48.04 43.07 27.61
C LYS A 216 -48.65 41.93 26.81
N ARG A 217 -48.14 41.69 25.61
CA ARG A 217 -48.47 40.50 24.81
C ARG A 217 -47.21 39.90 24.20
N THR A 218 -47.20 38.58 24.04
CA THR A 218 -46.16 37.87 23.30
C THR A 218 -46.44 37.95 21.81
N VAL A 219 -45.50 38.49 21.04
CA VAL A 219 -45.57 38.52 19.57
C VAL A 219 -44.47 37.66 18.99
N TYR A 220 -44.85 36.88 17.97
CA TYR A 220 -43.94 36.01 17.23
C TYR A 220 -43.48 36.71 15.96
N TYR A 221 -42.20 36.59 15.65
CA TYR A 221 -41.61 37.08 14.40
C TYR A 221 -40.59 36.06 13.88
N TYR A 222 -40.28 36.17 12.59
CA TYR A 222 -39.24 35.37 11.96
C TYR A 222 -37.97 36.19 11.80
N GLU A 223 -36.84 35.60 12.15
CA GLU A 223 -35.52 36.20 12.00
C GLU A 223 -34.66 35.29 11.10
N ALA A 224 -33.99 35.90 10.13
CA ALA A 224 -33.01 35.20 9.31
C ALA A 224 -31.73 34.99 10.12
N VAL A 225 -31.39 33.75 10.39
CA VAL A 225 -30.14 33.36 11.05
C VAL A 225 -29.29 32.50 10.11
N PRO A 226 -27.96 32.40 10.31
CA PRO A 226 -27.13 31.48 9.54
C PRO A 226 -27.66 30.04 9.62
N ASN A 227 -27.65 29.36 8.49
CA ASN A 227 -28.03 27.95 8.39
C ASN A 227 -26.78 27.09 8.28
N TYR A 228 -26.35 26.53 9.39
CA TYR A 228 -25.22 25.62 9.42
C TYR A 228 -25.62 24.22 8.94
N LEU A 229 -24.66 23.48 8.40
CA LEU A 229 -24.84 22.07 8.06
C LEU A 229 -24.84 21.24 9.35
N THR A 230 -25.73 20.24 9.43
CA THR A 230 -25.73 19.29 10.55
C THR A 230 -24.52 18.35 10.46
N LYS A 231 -24.15 17.74 11.59
CA LYS A 231 -23.09 16.72 11.60
C LYS A 231 -23.46 15.53 10.69
N MET A 232 -24.72 15.12 10.68
CA MET A 232 -25.24 14.08 9.78
C MET A 232 -25.13 14.47 8.30
N ALA A 233 -25.49 15.70 7.92
CA ALA A 233 -25.30 16.18 6.56
C ALA A 233 -23.82 16.17 6.14
N SER A 234 -22.92 16.50 7.07
CA SER A 234 -21.47 16.47 6.87
C SER A 234 -20.96 15.05 6.66
N LEU A 235 -21.43 14.08 7.46
CA LEU A 235 -21.12 12.66 7.30
C LEU A 235 -21.54 12.15 5.91
N LYS A 236 -22.77 12.45 5.48
CA LYS A 236 -23.27 12.02 4.16
C LYS A 236 -22.41 12.57 3.02
N ALA A 237 -22.00 13.83 3.12
CA ALA A 237 -21.12 14.45 2.13
C ALA A 237 -19.70 13.84 2.12
N ALA A 238 -19.14 13.57 3.30
CA ALA A 238 -17.82 12.96 3.44
C ALA A 238 -17.80 11.51 2.92
N ALA A 239 -18.81 10.72 3.25
CA ALA A 239 -18.98 9.38 2.70
C ALA A 239 -19.14 9.39 1.17
N ALA A 240 -19.92 10.33 0.61
CA ALA A 240 -20.03 10.48 -0.84
C ALA A 240 -18.69 10.81 -1.51
N ALA A 241 -17.86 11.66 -0.88
CA ALA A 241 -16.51 11.96 -1.37
C ALA A 241 -15.60 10.73 -1.32
N MET A 242 -15.65 9.96 -0.23
CA MET A 242 -14.94 8.68 -0.11
C MET A 242 -15.30 7.71 -1.22
N PHE A 243 -16.60 7.52 -1.45
CA PHE A 243 -17.09 6.60 -2.47
C PHE A 243 -16.64 7.00 -3.88
N ALA A 244 -16.63 8.30 -4.17
CA ALA A 244 -16.11 8.80 -5.44
C ALA A 244 -14.61 8.52 -5.62
N GLU A 245 -13.81 8.60 -4.54
CA GLU A 245 -12.38 8.24 -4.59
C GLU A 245 -12.17 6.73 -4.76
N LEU A 246 -12.99 5.89 -4.11
CA LEU A 246 -12.95 4.44 -4.28
C LEU A 246 -13.38 4.02 -5.70
N ASP A 247 -14.44 4.63 -6.25
CA ASP A 247 -14.89 4.36 -7.62
C ASP A 247 -13.84 4.76 -8.68
N LYS A 248 -13.05 5.80 -8.42
CA LYS A 248 -11.90 6.16 -9.27
C LYS A 248 -10.78 5.12 -9.22
N ALA A 249 -10.57 4.51 -8.05
CA ALA A 249 -9.53 3.50 -7.86
C ALA A 249 -9.93 2.12 -8.41
N ASP A 250 -11.23 1.81 -8.45
CA ASP A 250 -11.75 0.57 -9.04
C ASP A 250 -12.93 0.83 -10.00
N PRO A 251 -12.68 1.39 -11.20
CA PRO A 251 -13.74 1.71 -12.15
C PRO A 251 -14.55 0.49 -12.63
N ASN A 252 -13.93 -0.70 -12.59
CA ASN A 252 -14.53 -1.95 -13.04
C ASN A 252 -15.27 -2.70 -11.93
N LYS A 253 -15.13 -2.26 -10.66
CA LYS A 253 -15.76 -2.85 -9.48
C LYS A 253 -15.35 -4.30 -9.26
N GLU A 254 -14.06 -4.60 -9.44
CA GLU A 254 -13.50 -5.96 -9.31
C GLU A 254 -12.48 -6.11 -8.19
N LEU A 255 -12.07 -5.02 -7.55
CA LEU A 255 -11.08 -4.99 -6.46
C LEU A 255 -11.70 -4.57 -5.13
N ILE A 256 -12.65 -3.64 -5.15
CA ILE A 256 -13.17 -2.98 -3.97
C ILE A 256 -14.57 -3.50 -3.67
N ARG A 257 -14.74 -4.03 -2.46
CA ARG A 257 -16.04 -4.41 -1.93
C ARG A 257 -16.34 -3.57 -0.69
N VAL A 258 -17.51 -2.95 -0.65
CA VAL A 258 -17.92 -2.07 0.45
C VAL A 258 -19.27 -2.49 1.01
N GLY A 259 -19.37 -2.51 2.32
CA GLY A 259 -20.61 -2.66 3.07
C GLY A 259 -20.63 -1.69 4.24
N GLY A 260 -21.69 -1.76 5.04
CA GLY A 260 -21.79 -0.93 6.22
C GLY A 260 -23.15 -0.97 6.86
N ASP A 261 -23.21 -0.44 8.06
CA ASP A 261 -24.44 -0.19 8.77
C ASP A 261 -24.33 1.10 9.59
N SER A 262 -25.48 1.59 10.02
CA SER A 262 -25.58 2.70 10.95
C SER A 262 -26.05 2.24 12.31
N TYR A 263 -25.81 3.07 13.32
CA TYR A 263 -26.20 2.76 14.68
C TYR A 263 -26.66 3.99 15.47
N THR A 264 -27.57 3.71 16.40
CA THR A 264 -27.96 4.58 17.51
C THR A 264 -27.66 3.81 18.79
N HIS A 265 -28.55 3.80 19.78
CA HIS A 265 -28.62 2.79 20.84
C HIS A 265 -29.02 1.40 20.33
N GLU A 266 -29.48 1.32 19.09
CA GLU A 266 -29.78 0.11 18.35
C GLU A 266 -28.96 0.05 17.06
N THR A 267 -28.55 -1.15 16.68
CA THR A 267 -27.91 -1.43 15.39
C THR A 267 -28.97 -1.50 14.30
N LYS A 268 -28.76 -0.76 13.21
CA LYS A 268 -29.68 -0.76 12.08
C LYS A 268 -29.42 -1.92 11.13
N THR A 269 -30.34 -2.16 10.22
CA THR A 269 -30.17 -3.21 9.21
C THR A 269 -28.94 -2.91 8.36
N GLU A 270 -28.09 -3.91 8.17
CA GLU A 270 -26.86 -3.78 7.40
C GLU A 270 -27.10 -3.70 5.89
N GLN A 271 -26.28 -2.91 5.22
CA GLN A 271 -25.96 -3.08 3.81
C GLN A 271 -24.78 -4.06 3.71
N LYS A 272 -25.07 -5.28 3.28
CA LYS A 272 -24.04 -6.32 3.08
C LYS A 272 -22.97 -5.83 2.11
N ILE A 273 -21.76 -6.35 2.29
CA ILE A 273 -20.61 -6.06 1.42
C ILE A 273 -20.93 -6.46 -0.03
N GLN A 274 -20.84 -5.48 -0.95
CA GLN A 274 -21.07 -5.64 -2.38
C GLN A 274 -19.92 -5.03 -3.19
N TRP A 275 -19.82 -5.38 -4.47
CA TRP A 275 -18.83 -4.82 -5.38
C TRP A 275 -19.09 -3.34 -5.68
N GLY A 276 -18.06 -2.52 -5.54
CA GLY A 276 -18.13 -1.06 -5.67
C GLY A 276 -18.92 -0.38 -4.55
N THR A 277 -19.28 0.88 -4.77
CA THR A 277 -19.84 1.75 -3.71
C THR A 277 -21.33 2.07 -3.87
N THR A 278 -21.97 1.59 -4.94
CA THR A 278 -23.33 2.03 -5.33
C THR A 278 -24.38 1.75 -4.25
N ASP A 279 -24.39 0.55 -3.68
CA ASP A 279 -25.39 0.16 -2.69
C ASP A 279 -25.17 0.86 -1.35
N ILE A 280 -23.92 0.96 -0.89
CA ILE A 280 -23.59 1.67 0.35
C ILE A 280 -23.83 3.19 0.21
N ALA A 281 -23.60 3.77 -0.96
CA ALA A 281 -23.95 5.17 -1.22
C ALA A 281 -25.46 5.40 -1.12
N ALA A 282 -26.27 4.47 -1.65
CA ALA A 282 -27.73 4.51 -1.51
C ALA A 282 -28.19 4.33 -0.06
N TYR A 283 -27.49 3.50 0.72
CA TYR A 283 -27.72 3.32 2.15
C TYR A 283 -27.45 4.62 2.92
N VAL A 284 -26.26 5.21 2.77
CA VAL A 284 -25.86 6.44 3.47
C VAL A 284 -26.78 7.62 3.13
N LYS A 285 -27.23 7.70 1.88
CA LYS A 285 -28.19 8.73 1.46
C LYS A 285 -29.54 8.63 2.19
N LYS A 286 -29.95 7.43 2.62
CA LYS A 286 -31.20 7.16 3.33
C LYS A 286 -31.11 7.33 4.84
N LEU A 287 -29.94 7.60 5.41
CA LEU A 287 -29.81 7.84 6.85
C LEU A 287 -30.75 8.98 7.31
N PRO A 288 -31.34 8.87 8.51
CA PRO A 288 -32.36 9.80 8.98
C PRO A 288 -31.81 11.23 9.12
N GLU A 289 -32.63 12.20 8.74
CA GLU A 289 -32.37 13.64 8.94
C GLU A 289 -33.68 14.32 9.39
N PRO A 290 -33.83 14.68 10.68
CA PRO A 290 -32.80 14.63 11.72
C PRO A 290 -32.60 13.22 12.32
N PRO A 291 -31.36 12.87 12.73
CA PRO A 291 -31.09 11.66 13.50
C PRO A 291 -31.64 11.73 14.94
N SER A 292 -31.74 10.59 15.62
CA SER A 292 -32.29 10.49 16.99
C SER A 292 -31.82 9.24 17.74
N GLY A 293 -31.96 9.24 19.08
CA GLY A 293 -31.55 8.13 19.94
C GLY A 293 -30.15 8.32 20.55
N GLY A 294 -29.74 7.42 21.44
CA GLY A 294 -28.37 7.43 21.99
C GLY A 294 -27.38 6.68 21.10
N THR A 295 -26.25 6.26 21.65
CA THR A 295 -25.08 5.80 20.88
C THR A 295 -24.53 4.47 21.42
N ASP A 296 -24.55 3.42 20.60
CA ASP A 296 -23.99 2.10 20.84
C ASP A 296 -23.46 1.49 19.53
N ALA A 297 -22.15 1.62 19.30
CA ALA A 297 -21.48 1.08 18.12
C ALA A 297 -21.29 -0.45 18.17
N SER A 298 -21.65 -1.13 19.25
CA SER A 298 -21.21 -2.52 19.47
C SER A 298 -21.81 -3.51 18.48
N GLY A 299 -23.07 -3.35 18.06
CA GLY A 299 -23.63 -4.23 17.03
C GLY A 299 -23.11 -3.92 15.63
N ALA A 300 -22.89 -2.66 15.28
CA ALA A 300 -22.25 -2.27 14.02
C ALA A 300 -20.83 -2.85 13.90
N MET A 301 -20.04 -2.73 14.96
CA MET A 301 -18.71 -3.34 15.04
C MET A 301 -18.76 -4.88 14.99
N THR A 302 -19.81 -5.50 15.54
CA THR A 302 -20.02 -6.95 15.44
C THR A 302 -20.31 -7.37 13.99
N ASN A 303 -21.15 -6.62 13.28
CA ASN A 303 -21.46 -6.88 11.88
C ASN A 303 -20.22 -6.68 11.00
N ALA A 304 -19.48 -5.60 11.22
CA ALA A 304 -18.21 -5.33 10.55
C ALA A 304 -17.19 -6.47 10.73
N LEU A 305 -17.01 -6.95 11.97
CA LEU A 305 -16.14 -8.08 12.27
C LEU A 305 -16.62 -9.36 11.57
N ASN A 306 -17.92 -9.65 11.59
CA ASN A 306 -18.46 -10.84 10.92
C ASN A 306 -18.30 -10.80 9.40
N ALA A 307 -18.45 -9.62 8.80
CA ALA A 307 -18.29 -9.42 7.37
C ALA A 307 -16.83 -9.52 6.93
N LEU A 308 -15.87 -9.08 7.76
CA LEU A 308 -14.46 -8.93 7.38
C LEU A 308 -13.50 -10.00 7.97
N LYS A 309 -13.88 -10.74 9.01
CA LYS A 309 -12.98 -11.73 9.65
C LYS A 309 -12.45 -12.74 8.63
N LYS A 310 -11.21 -13.20 8.83
CA LYS A 310 -10.49 -14.10 7.91
C LYS A 310 -11.24 -15.42 7.70
N ALA A 311 -11.98 -15.85 8.73
CA ALA A 311 -12.81 -17.05 8.69
C ALA A 311 -14.08 -16.91 7.81
N ASN A 312 -14.41 -15.71 7.30
CA ASN A 312 -15.56 -15.51 6.42
C ASN A 312 -15.27 -16.05 5.01
N ALA A 313 -15.63 -17.32 4.79
CA ALA A 313 -15.45 -17.98 3.50
C ALA A 313 -16.25 -17.35 2.35
N THR A 314 -17.39 -16.71 2.63
CA THR A 314 -18.22 -16.07 1.61
C THR A 314 -17.49 -14.88 0.99
N GLU A 315 -16.89 -14.03 1.82
CA GLU A 315 -16.14 -12.87 1.33
C GLU A 315 -14.87 -13.30 0.61
N LYS A 316 -14.17 -14.32 1.14
CA LYS A 316 -13.02 -14.91 0.45
C LYS A 316 -13.40 -15.45 -0.93
N THR A 317 -14.50 -16.21 -1.03
CA THR A 317 -14.96 -16.79 -2.30
C THR A 317 -15.35 -15.71 -3.31
N ALA A 318 -15.93 -14.60 -2.85
CA ALA A 318 -16.26 -13.48 -3.72
C ALA A 318 -15.00 -12.87 -4.36
N HIS A 319 -13.95 -12.62 -3.58
CA HIS A 319 -12.66 -12.14 -4.06
C HIS A 319 -11.93 -13.15 -4.94
N ASP A 320 -11.87 -14.42 -4.53
CA ASP A 320 -11.29 -15.51 -5.33
C ASP A 320 -11.96 -15.60 -6.72
N GLY A 321 -13.28 -15.41 -6.78
CA GLY A 321 -14.06 -15.41 -8.02
C GLY A 321 -13.73 -14.26 -8.99
N LYS A 322 -13.04 -13.21 -8.52
CA LYS A 322 -12.49 -12.12 -9.34
C LYS A 322 -10.97 -12.21 -9.52
N GLY A 323 -10.33 -13.30 -9.07
CA GLY A 323 -8.89 -13.49 -9.16
C GLY A 323 -8.10 -12.82 -8.02
N ASN A 324 -8.77 -12.25 -7.02
CA ASN A 324 -8.13 -11.58 -5.89
C ASN A 324 -7.77 -12.61 -4.81
N THR A 325 -6.56 -13.18 -4.91
CA THR A 325 -6.11 -14.24 -3.98
C THR A 325 -5.74 -13.72 -2.59
N ASN A 326 -5.48 -12.42 -2.46
CA ASN A 326 -5.32 -11.70 -1.20
C ASN A 326 -6.11 -10.39 -1.28
N PHE A 327 -6.59 -9.91 -0.13
CA PHE A 327 -7.24 -8.61 -0.02
C PHE A 327 -7.07 -8.02 1.37
N ASP A 328 -6.97 -6.69 1.43
CA ASP A 328 -6.94 -5.93 2.67
C ASP A 328 -8.34 -5.75 3.27
N ARG A 329 -8.40 -5.53 4.59
CA ARG A 329 -9.67 -5.53 5.32
C ARG A 329 -9.73 -4.32 6.22
N TYR A 330 -10.73 -3.47 5.99
CA TYR A 330 -10.83 -2.15 6.62
C TYR A 330 -12.17 -1.95 7.31
N ILE A 331 -12.15 -1.47 8.55
CA ILE A 331 -13.33 -0.89 9.22
C ILE A 331 -13.15 0.62 9.22
N VAL A 332 -14.20 1.35 8.87
CA VAL A 332 -14.29 2.79 9.12
C VAL A 332 -15.31 3.00 10.22
N LEU A 333 -14.83 3.30 11.42
CA LEU A 333 -15.65 3.59 12.59
C LEU A 333 -15.70 5.10 12.81
N MET A 334 -16.90 5.66 12.82
CA MET A 334 -17.10 7.09 13.05
C MET A 334 -18.14 7.31 14.16
N THR A 335 -17.89 8.26 15.05
CA THR A 335 -18.86 8.80 16.02
C THR A 335 -18.56 10.27 16.34
N ASP A 336 -19.59 11.02 16.73
CA ASP A 336 -19.46 12.37 17.27
C ASP A 336 -19.64 12.44 18.80
N GLY A 337 -19.73 11.28 19.46
CA GLY A 337 -20.22 11.19 20.83
C GLY A 337 -19.55 10.10 21.66
N GLU A 338 -20.02 9.99 22.90
CA GLU A 338 -19.63 8.91 23.81
C GLU A 338 -20.61 7.74 23.67
N MET A 339 -20.18 6.52 24.03
CA MET A 339 -21.10 5.38 24.07
C MET A 339 -22.09 5.54 25.23
N THR A 340 -23.34 5.87 24.92
CA THR A 340 -24.40 6.22 25.88
C THR A 340 -25.50 5.16 26.01
N GLY A 341 -25.61 4.23 25.06
CA GLY A 341 -26.73 3.29 24.96
C GLY A 341 -28.06 4.03 24.83
N ASN A 342 -29.15 3.50 25.40
CA ASN A 342 -30.45 4.20 25.42
C ASN A 342 -30.54 5.21 26.58
N SER A 343 -29.54 6.07 26.72
CA SER A 343 -29.49 7.11 27.75
C SER A 343 -28.75 8.34 27.25
N SER A 344 -28.70 9.41 28.06
CA SER A 344 -27.89 10.61 27.79
C SER A 344 -26.53 10.58 28.51
N SER A 345 -26.22 9.52 29.24
CA SER A 345 -25.01 9.39 30.05
C SER A 345 -24.10 8.32 29.49
N TRP A 346 -22.79 8.55 29.59
CA TRP A 346 -21.80 7.55 29.18
C TRP A 346 -21.97 6.23 29.91
N ASN A 347 -21.85 5.14 29.16
CA ASN A 347 -21.98 3.78 29.66
C ASN A 347 -20.67 3.01 29.47
N SER A 348 -19.98 2.78 30.59
CA SER A 348 -18.68 2.07 30.60
C SER A 348 -18.73 0.65 30.06
N THR A 349 -19.88 -0.04 30.19
CA THR A 349 -20.03 -1.42 29.73
C THR A 349 -20.06 -1.48 28.20
N ILE A 350 -20.78 -0.53 27.57
CA ILE A 350 -20.85 -0.43 26.11
C ILE A 350 -19.48 0.00 25.57
N ASP A 351 -18.85 1.00 26.18
CA ASP A 351 -17.49 1.44 25.81
C ASP A 351 -16.49 0.28 25.82
N LYS A 352 -16.44 -0.50 26.91
CA LYS A 352 -15.58 -1.69 27.01
C LYS A 352 -15.91 -2.74 25.95
N LYS A 353 -17.19 -2.94 25.63
CA LYS A 353 -17.62 -3.89 24.60
C LYS A 353 -17.13 -3.48 23.21
N VAL A 354 -17.22 -2.19 22.87
CA VAL A 354 -16.70 -1.67 21.59
C VAL A 354 -15.19 -1.83 21.53
N ARG A 355 -14.45 -1.49 22.60
CA ARG A 355 -13.00 -1.72 22.69
C ARG A 355 -12.62 -3.18 22.45
N ALA A 356 -13.33 -4.12 23.10
CA ALA A 356 -13.09 -5.54 22.92
C ALA A 356 -13.32 -6.02 21.48
N LEU A 357 -14.30 -5.44 20.77
CA LEU A 357 -14.53 -5.73 19.34
C LEU A 357 -13.42 -5.15 18.46
N CYS A 358 -12.93 -3.95 18.78
CA CYS A 358 -11.77 -3.37 18.10
C CYS A 358 -10.52 -4.24 18.28
N ASP A 359 -10.29 -4.78 19.48
CA ASP A 359 -9.16 -5.69 19.73
C ASP A 359 -9.31 -7.01 18.98
N GLN A 360 -10.52 -7.57 18.92
CA GLN A 360 -10.79 -8.77 18.10
C GLN A 360 -10.52 -8.52 16.62
N ALA A 361 -10.94 -7.38 16.08
CA ALA A 361 -10.70 -7.02 14.69
C ALA A 361 -9.20 -6.86 14.40
N LYS A 362 -8.47 -6.14 15.24
CA LYS A 362 -7.01 -5.94 15.10
C LYS A 362 -6.22 -7.25 15.25
N ALA A 363 -6.71 -8.19 16.06
CA ALA A 363 -6.06 -9.49 16.28
C ALA A 363 -6.51 -10.59 15.30
N ASP A 364 -7.43 -10.31 14.38
CA ASP A 364 -7.99 -11.32 13.49
C ASP A 364 -6.92 -11.88 12.52
N GLY A 365 -6.80 -13.20 12.46
CA GLY A 365 -5.76 -13.87 11.66
C GLY A 365 -4.42 -14.05 12.38
N LEU A 366 -4.33 -13.69 13.66
CA LEU A 366 -3.22 -14.04 14.57
C LEU A 366 -3.56 -15.31 15.38
N THR A 367 -2.52 -16.09 15.65
CA THR A 367 -2.54 -17.26 16.54
C THR A 367 -2.55 -16.83 18.00
N ASP A 368 -2.93 -17.73 18.90
CA ASP A 368 -2.98 -17.41 20.33
C ASP A 368 -1.59 -17.20 20.95
N ALA A 369 -0.55 -17.78 20.35
CA ALA A 369 0.84 -17.52 20.73
C ALA A 369 1.27 -16.09 20.37
N GLU A 370 0.94 -15.62 19.16
CA GLU A 370 1.20 -14.24 18.70
C GLU A 370 0.48 -13.19 19.57
N LYS A 371 -0.71 -13.53 20.10
CA LYS A 371 -1.46 -12.62 20.99
C LYS A 371 -0.87 -12.51 22.40
N ALA A 372 -0.11 -13.51 22.85
CA ALA A 372 0.31 -13.61 24.26
C ALA A 372 1.40 -12.58 24.64
N ASP A 373 2.24 -12.20 23.69
CA ASP A 373 3.38 -11.28 23.91
C ASP A 373 3.06 -9.81 23.55
N GLY A 374 1.80 -9.53 23.22
CA GLY A 374 1.37 -8.23 22.68
C GLY A 374 1.57 -8.12 21.18
N ILE A 375 0.68 -7.41 20.50
CA ILE A 375 0.63 -7.37 19.03
C ILE A 375 1.60 -6.30 18.49
N SER A 376 2.63 -6.73 17.77
CA SER A 376 3.57 -5.86 17.03
C SER A 376 2.91 -5.14 15.84
N GLU A 377 3.54 -4.11 15.30
CA GLU A 377 3.02 -3.37 14.13
C GLU A 377 2.91 -4.27 12.88
N GLU A 378 3.81 -5.24 12.73
CA GLU A 378 3.78 -6.22 11.63
C GLU A 378 2.59 -7.19 11.77
N GLU A 379 2.26 -7.59 13.00
CA GLU A 379 1.10 -8.44 13.27
C GLU A 379 -0.22 -7.68 13.11
N LYS A 380 -0.26 -6.39 13.48
CA LYS A 380 -1.41 -5.51 13.22
C LYS A 380 -1.70 -5.38 11.72
N ALA A 381 -0.70 -5.51 10.86
CA ALA A 381 -0.88 -5.46 9.41
C ALA A 381 -1.67 -6.67 8.85
N ARG A 382 -1.67 -7.81 9.56
CA ARG A 382 -2.45 -9.02 9.20
C ARG A 382 -3.91 -8.94 9.65
N GLY A 383 -4.16 -8.17 10.70
CA GLY A 383 -5.48 -7.90 11.26
C GLY A 383 -6.41 -7.12 10.36
N ILE A 384 -7.63 -6.89 10.82
CA ILE A 384 -8.52 -5.91 10.21
C ILE A 384 -8.05 -4.52 10.67
N LYS A 385 -7.77 -3.65 9.71
CA LYS A 385 -7.32 -2.28 9.96
C LYS A 385 -8.52 -1.38 10.25
N ILE A 386 -8.49 -0.60 11.32
CA ILE A 386 -9.61 0.25 11.74
C ILE A 386 -9.21 1.70 11.57
N TYR A 387 -9.85 2.39 10.63
CA TYR A 387 -9.87 3.84 10.54
C TYR A 387 -10.94 4.39 11.50
N ALA A 388 -10.52 5.23 12.45
CA ALA A 388 -11.39 5.77 13.48
C ALA A 388 -11.50 7.30 13.34
N ILE A 389 -12.72 7.81 13.24
CA ILE A 389 -13.01 9.23 12.96
C ILE A 389 -13.83 9.82 14.11
N ALA A 390 -13.18 10.68 14.90
CA ALA A 390 -13.77 11.39 16.03
C ALA A 390 -14.26 12.76 15.58
N PHE A 391 -15.48 12.82 15.04
CA PHE A 391 -15.99 14.04 14.43
C PHE A 391 -16.62 14.96 15.47
N MET A 392 -15.91 16.04 15.85
CA MET A 392 -16.36 16.96 16.90
C MET A 392 -16.77 16.25 18.21
N ALA A 393 -16.10 15.13 18.51
CA ALA A 393 -16.45 14.26 19.63
C ALA A 393 -15.88 14.75 20.98
N PRO A 394 -16.56 14.46 22.11
CA PRO A 394 -16.03 14.70 23.44
C PRO A 394 -14.87 13.75 23.78
N GLU A 395 -14.11 14.07 24.84
CA GLU A 395 -12.86 13.39 25.21
C GLU A 395 -13.00 11.86 25.37
N ARG A 396 -14.11 11.33 25.91
CA ARG A 396 -14.25 9.87 25.99
C ARG A 396 -14.51 9.24 24.63
N GLY A 397 -15.27 9.91 23.76
CA GLY A 397 -15.48 9.47 22.37
C GLY A 397 -14.16 9.43 21.60
N LYS A 398 -13.33 10.48 21.77
CA LYS A 398 -11.97 10.51 21.23
C LYS A 398 -11.10 9.38 21.77
N ALA A 399 -11.09 9.16 23.08
CA ALA A 399 -10.31 8.11 23.73
C ALA A 399 -10.75 6.69 23.30
N LEU A 400 -12.03 6.48 22.99
CA LEU A 400 -12.51 5.23 22.41
C LEU A 400 -12.01 5.04 20.98
N LEU A 401 -12.18 6.05 20.14
CA LEU A 401 -11.80 5.97 18.73
C LEU A 401 -10.29 5.86 18.53
N ASN A 402 -9.50 6.62 19.30
CA ASN A 402 -8.04 6.51 19.28
C ASN A 402 -7.58 5.09 19.68
N TYR A 403 -8.21 4.49 20.70
CA TYR A 403 -7.93 3.10 21.07
C TYR A 403 -8.29 2.09 19.99
N CYS A 404 -9.40 2.32 19.29
CA CYS A 404 -9.86 1.46 18.22
C CYS A 404 -9.00 1.58 16.96
N ALA A 405 -8.40 2.74 16.69
CA ALA A 405 -7.54 2.94 15.53
C ALA A 405 -6.38 1.93 15.48
N SER A 406 -6.04 1.48 14.28
CA SER A 406 -4.93 0.52 14.08
C SER A 406 -3.54 1.16 14.15
N GLY A 407 -3.46 2.46 14.41
CA GLY A 407 -2.22 3.23 14.50
C GLY A 407 -2.52 4.73 14.34
N GLU A 408 -1.49 5.56 14.47
CA GLU A 408 -1.63 7.03 14.36
C GLU A 408 -2.20 7.44 12.98
N ASP A 409 -1.74 6.80 11.91
CA ASP A 409 -2.21 7.02 10.53
C ASP A 409 -3.68 6.64 10.27
N TYR A 410 -4.31 5.96 11.23
CA TYR A 410 -5.68 5.48 11.15
C TYR A 410 -6.66 6.29 12.01
N TYR A 411 -6.17 7.28 12.77
CA TYR A 411 -7.00 8.10 13.64
C TYR A 411 -7.18 9.52 13.10
N TYR A 412 -8.41 10.02 13.09
CA TYR A 412 -8.76 11.33 12.55
C TYR A 412 -9.67 12.09 13.52
N GLU A 413 -9.37 13.37 13.79
CA GLU A 413 -10.18 14.26 14.63
C GLU A 413 -10.68 15.49 13.85
N PRO A 414 -11.56 15.33 12.84
CA PRO A 414 -12.08 16.48 12.10
C PRO A 414 -12.95 17.37 12.99
N SER A 415 -12.69 18.68 12.96
CA SER A 415 -13.44 19.68 13.74
C SER A 415 -14.53 20.40 12.93
N ASN A 416 -14.58 20.16 11.61
CA ASN A 416 -15.53 20.76 10.69
C ASN A 416 -15.76 19.87 9.46
N MET A 417 -16.76 20.23 8.65
CA MET A 417 -17.12 19.45 7.45
C MET A 417 -15.96 19.31 6.44
N THR A 418 -15.19 20.38 6.20
CA THR A 418 -14.11 20.34 5.21
C THR A 418 -13.05 19.31 5.60
N GLN A 419 -12.64 19.32 6.87
CA GLN A 419 -11.71 18.32 7.41
C GLN A 419 -12.32 16.92 7.36
N LEU A 420 -13.60 16.76 7.68
CA LEU A 420 -14.26 15.45 7.62
C LEU A 420 -14.24 14.87 6.20
N VAL A 421 -14.58 15.68 5.19
CA VAL A 421 -14.51 15.29 3.77
C VAL A 421 -13.08 14.94 3.36
N GLN A 422 -12.09 15.71 3.82
CA GLN A 422 -10.67 15.42 3.58
C GLN A 422 -10.25 14.09 4.20
N SER A 423 -10.59 13.83 5.46
CA SER A 423 -10.27 12.57 6.16
C SER A 423 -10.86 11.36 5.43
N PHE A 424 -12.13 11.42 5.07
CA PHE A 424 -12.78 10.34 4.30
C PHE A 424 -12.13 10.11 2.92
N GLY A 425 -11.77 11.19 2.21
CA GLY A 425 -11.06 11.08 0.94
C GLY A 425 -9.63 10.53 1.09
N GLU A 426 -8.92 10.90 2.14
CA GLU A 426 -7.59 10.36 2.46
C GLU A 426 -7.65 8.88 2.80
N ILE A 427 -8.62 8.46 3.61
CA ILE A 427 -8.86 7.05 3.93
C ILE A 427 -9.10 6.25 2.64
N ALA A 428 -9.97 6.73 1.74
CA ALA A 428 -10.20 6.07 0.46
C ALA A 428 -8.91 5.90 -0.35
N ARG A 429 -8.12 6.97 -0.49
CA ARG A 429 -6.85 6.93 -1.23
C ARG A 429 -5.81 6.03 -0.57
N LYS A 430 -5.69 6.07 0.75
CA LYS A 430 -4.76 5.21 1.51
C LYS A 430 -5.16 3.74 1.37
N ALA A 431 -6.44 3.42 1.55
CA ALA A 431 -6.96 2.06 1.46
C ALA A 431 -6.84 1.49 0.04
N ALA A 432 -7.07 2.31 -0.99
CA ALA A 432 -7.04 1.88 -2.39
C ALA A 432 -5.64 1.91 -3.03
N LYS A 433 -4.60 2.34 -2.31
CA LYS A 433 -3.24 2.44 -2.85
C LYS A 433 -2.71 1.04 -3.17
N THR A 434 -2.31 0.80 -4.42
CA THR A 434 -1.75 -0.47 -4.91
C THR A 434 -0.31 -0.64 -4.44
N GLY A 435 0.03 -1.75 -3.78
CA GLY A 435 1.42 -2.10 -3.46
C GLY A 435 2.04 -2.91 -4.60
N THR A 436 3.23 -2.52 -5.08
CA THR A 436 4.01 -3.35 -6.02
C THR A 436 4.74 -4.45 -5.25
N ARG A 437 4.53 -5.71 -5.64
CA ARG A 437 5.24 -6.87 -5.05
C ARG A 437 6.29 -7.38 -6.03
N LEU A 438 7.56 -7.35 -5.59
CA LEU A 438 8.71 -7.85 -6.34
C LEU A 438 9.13 -9.22 -5.80
N THR A 439 9.38 -10.17 -6.69
CA THR A 439 9.98 -11.48 -6.36
C THR A 439 11.14 -11.74 -7.32
N ASN A 440 12.33 -11.98 -6.76
CA ASN A 440 13.55 -12.33 -7.49
C ASN A 440 13.84 -13.82 -7.33
#